data_AF-A0A7C5AX06-F1
#
_entry.id   AF-A0A7C5AX06-F1
#
_cell.length_a   1.000
_cell.length_b   1.000
_cell.length_c   1.000
_cell.angle_alpha   90.00
_cell.angle_beta   90.00
_cell.angle_gamma   90.00
#
_symmetry.space_group_name_H-M   'P 1'
#
loop_
_entity.id
_entity.type
_entity.pdbx_description
1 polymer ?
#
loop_
_entity_poly.entity_id
_entity_poly.type
_entity_poly.pdbx_seq_one_letter_code
_entity_poly.pdbx_strand_id
1 'polypeptide(L)'
;MRGIQVIVVAGTLMAGAVGLKAQEPFLSISEPPYIPTAQTEWRSLMVSIAAHGAASGFDAWTSWQRPERNSLLASNGRFDASSAYRKAGIFAGASLIEVLVVYKWGKKHPWLARACRIANFTSAAMLASAGIHNLSNRR
;
A
#
# COMPACT_ATOMS: atom_id res chain seq x y z
N MET A 1 9.29 18.61 35.48
CA MET A 1 8.82 17.40 34.75
C MET A 1 7.31 17.46 34.63
N ARG A 2 6.80 17.44 33.39
CA ARG A 2 5.40 17.49 32.87
C ARG A 2 5.49 18.37 31.62
N GLY A 3 5.74 17.83 30.42
CA GLY A 3 4.84 16.96 29.67
C GLY A 3 4.36 17.76 28.44
N ILE A 4 5.25 18.00 27.49
CA ILE A 4 4.96 18.71 26.23
C ILE A 4 4.24 17.72 25.31
N GLN A 5 2.94 17.90 25.10
CA GLN A 5 2.26 17.28 23.97
C GLN A 5 2.21 18.29 22.81
N VAL A 6 2.80 17.85 21.71
CA VAL A 6 2.93 18.59 20.46
C VAL A 6 1.57 18.69 19.79
N ILE A 7 1.22 19.93 19.46
CA ILE A 7 0.06 20.35 18.67
C ILE A 7 0.28 19.88 17.23
N VAL A 8 -0.61 19.03 16.71
CA VAL A 8 -0.76 18.86 15.26
C VAL A 8 -1.83 19.84 14.80
N VAL A 9 -1.35 20.90 14.17
CA VAL A 9 -2.11 21.94 13.48
C VAL A 9 -2.80 21.33 12.26
N ALA A 10 -4.12 21.12 12.34
CA ALA A 10 -4.97 21.00 11.16
C ALA A 10 -5.63 22.37 10.92
N GLY A 11 -4.85 23.28 10.36
CA GLY A 11 -5.34 24.57 9.88
C GLY A 11 -5.84 24.43 8.45
N THR A 12 -7.16 24.32 8.27
CA THR A 12 -7.80 24.74 7.02
C THR A 12 -8.66 25.95 7.35
N LEU A 13 -8.10 27.13 7.04
CA LEU A 13 -8.73 28.42 7.18
C LEU A 13 -9.76 28.63 6.05
N MET A 14 -10.97 29.05 6.47
CA MET A 14 -11.81 30.10 5.89
C MET A 14 -12.31 29.95 4.45
N ALA A 15 -13.63 29.88 4.26
CA ALA A 15 -14.50 31.07 4.24
C ALA A 15 -15.89 30.70 3.64
N GLY A 16 -16.95 31.07 4.33
CA GLY A 16 -18.32 30.91 3.84
C GLY A 16 -19.34 31.33 4.88
N ALA A 17 -19.51 32.64 5.05
CA ALA A 17 -20.48 33.23 5.96
C ALA A 17 -21.90 33.19 5.38
N VAL A 18 -22.83 32.47 6.00
CA VAL A 18 -24.28 32.73 5.88
C VAL A 18 -24.99 32.31 7.18
N GLY A 19 -25.66 33.28 7.82
CA GLY A 19 -26.90 33.06 8.58
C GLY A 19 -26.81 32.59 10.02
N LEU A 20 -26.71 33.53 10.97
CA LEU A 20 -27.15 33.33 12.35
C LEU A 20 -28.68 33.16 12.37
N LYS A 21 -29.15 31.91 12.52
CA LYS A 21 -30.44 31.62 13.15
C LYS A 21 -30.17 30.81 14.40
N ALA A 22 -30.82 31.18 15.50
CA ALA A 22 -30.74 30.49 16.77
C ALA A 22 -31.09 29.00 16.57
N GLN A 23 -30.10 28.14 16.77
CA GLN A 23 -30.25 26.69 16.75
C GLN A 23 -30.82 26.30 18.12
N GLU A 24 -32.10 25.94 18.16
CA GLU A 24 -32.70 25.21 19.28
C GLU A 24 -31.81 23.99 19.61
N PRO A 25 -31.63 23.60 20.89
CA PRO A 25 -30.86 22.42 21.25
C PRO A 25 -31.62 21.18 20.77
N PHE A 26 -31.43 20.83 19.51
CA PHE A 26 -31.79 19.53 18.99
C PHE A 26 -30.94 18.55 19.79
N LEU A 27 -31.59 17.79 20.68
CA LEU A 27 -31.04 16.56 21.22
C LEU A 27 -30.77 15.66 20.02
N SER A 28 -29.59 15.84 19.43
CA SER A 28 -29.03 14.96 18.44
C SER A 28 -28.78 13.67 19.19
N ILE A 29 -29.78 12.78 19.12
CA ILE A 29 -29.57 11.36 19.32
C ILE A 29 -28.48 11.03 18.31
N SER A 30 -27.24 10.98 18.78
CA SER A 30 -26.11 10.55 17.99
C SER A 30 -26.44 9.13 17.58
N GLU A 31 -26.92 8.95 16.36
CA GLU A 31 -26.96 7.63 15.77
C GLU A 31 -25.57 7.03 15.98
N PRO A 32 -25.47 5.82 16.54
CA PRO A 32 -24.18 5.17 16.67
C PRO A 32 -23.54 5.21 15.27
N PRO A 33 -22.28 5.64 15.14
CA PRO A 33 -21.65 5.77 13.83
C PRO A 33 -21.86 4.47 13.08
N TYR A 34 -22.48 4.54 11.91
CA TYR A 34 -22.67 3.39 11.04
C TYR A 34 -21.30 2.76 10.82
N ILE A 35 -21.03 1.66 11.51
CA ILE A 35 -19.82 0.86 11.29
C ILE A 35 -20.15 0.10 10.02
N PRO A 36 -19.51 0.40 8.87
CA PRO A 36 -19.73 -0.38 7.67
C PRO A 36 -19.44 -1.83 8.04
N THR A 37 -20.43 -2.71 7.88
CA THR A 37 -20.21 -4.14 8.02
C THR A 37 -19.01 -4.46 7.14
N ALA A 38 -17.96 -4.99 7.74
CA ALA A 38 -16.65 -5.02 7.13
C ALA A 38 -16.64 -6.03 5.96
N GLN A 39 -17.12 -5.57 4.81
CA GLN A 39 -17.06 -6.30 3.57
C GLN A 39 -15.60 -6.32 3.12
N THR A 40 -15.11 -7.51 2.82
CA THR A 40 -13.81 -7.67 2.18
C THR A 40 -13.84 -7.01 0.81
N GLU A 41 -13.23 -5.83 0.71
CA GLU A 41 -13.12 -5.02 -0.51
C GLU A 41 -12.14 -5.67 -1.52
N TRP A 42 -12.56 -6.76 -2.16
CA TRP A 42 -11.75 -7.54 -3.11
C TRP A 42 -11.16 -6.70 -4.24
N ARG A 43 -11.93 -5.76 -4.78
CA ARG A 43 -11.46 -4.85 -5.83
C ARG A 43 -10.21 -4.09 -5.41
N SER A 44 -10.21 -3.54 -4.20
CA SER A 44 -9.09 -2.78 -3.68
C SER A 44 -7.86 -3.66 -3.39
N LEU A 45 -8.07 -4.92 -2.98
CA LEU A 45 -6.97 -5.89 -2.83
C LEU A 45 -6.34 -6.19 -4.20
N MET A 46 -7.15 -6.49 -5.22
CA MET A 46 -6.65 -6.77 -6.58
C MET A 46 -5.88 -5.60 -7.17
N VAL A 47 -6.37 -4.36 -6.98
CA VAL A 47 -5.65 -3.15 -7.41
C VAL A 47 -4.30 -3.02 -6.70
N SER A 48 -4.24 -3.31 -5.40
CA SER A 48 -2.97 -3.24 -4.66
C SER A 48 -1.96 -4.29 -5.14
N ILE A 49 -2.40 -5.55 -5.36
CA ILE A 49 -1.56 -6.62 -5.92
C ILE A 49 -1.07 -6.25 -7.32
N ALA A 50 -1.95 -5.71 -8.16
CA ALA A 50 -1.57 -5.26 -9.51
C ALA A 50 -0.54 -4.13 -9.47
N ALA A 51 -0.68 -3.17 -8.55
CA ALA A 51 0.29 -2.09 -8.37
C ALA A 51 1.66 -2.62 -7.93
N HIS A 52 1.69 -3.57 -6.98
CA HIS A 52 2.92 -4.24 -6.55
C HIS A 52 3.57 -5.03 -7.70
N GLY A 53 2.77 -5.79 -8.46
CA GLY A 53 3.25 -6.53 -9.63
C GLY A 53 3.84 -5.61 -10.70
N ALA A 54 3.16 -4.52 -11.02
CA ALA A 54 3.63 -3.53 -11.99
C ALA A 54 4.95 -2.87 -11.54
N ALA A 55 5.05 -2.48 -10.27
CA ALA A 55 6.28 -1.91 -9.72
C ALA A 55 7.43 -2.93 -9.70
N SER A 56 7.15 -4.20 -9.36
CA SER A 56 8.13 -5.28 -9.39
C SER A 56 8.67 -5.54 -10.80
N GLY A 57 7.78 -5.55 -11.80
CA GLY A 57 8.14 -5.66 -13.21
C GLY A 57 8.93 -4.46 -13.71
N PHE A 58 8.54 -3.24 -13.34
CA PHE A 58 9.29 -2.03 -13.66
C PHE A 58 10.70 -2.05 -13.06
N ASP A 59 10.83 -2.42 -11.79
CA ASP A 59 12.14 -2.56 -11.15
C ASP A 59 12.99 -3.67 -11.81
N ALA A 60 12.39 -4.79 -12.21
CA ALA A 60 13.10 -5.84 -12.96
C ALA A 60 13.57 -5.36 -14.33
N TRP A 61 12.75 -4.60 -15.05
CA TRP A 61 13.10 -4.04 -16.35
C TRP A 61 14.22 -3.01 -16.27
N THR A 62 14.17 -2.12 -15.28
CA THR A 62 15.22 -1.11 -15.04
C THR A 62 16.52 -1.72 -14.48
N SER A 63 16.42 -2.86 -13.78
CA SER A 63 17.57 -3.63 -13.29
C SER A 63 18.21 -4.54 -14.34
N TRP A 64 17.61 -4.70 -15.53
CA TRP A 64 18.07 -5.66 -16.51
C TRP A 64 19.55 -5.49 -16.88
N GLN A 65 20.29 -6.61 -16.81
CA GLN A 65 21.73 -6.67 -17.04
C GLN A 65 22.56 -5.81 -16.09
N ARG A 66 22.05 -5.37 -14.94
CA ARG A 66 22.85 -4.65 -13.95
C ARG A 66 23.59 -5.60 -13.03
N PRO A 67 24.74 -5.19 -12.45
CA PRO A 67 25.37 -5.94 -11.37
C PRO A 67 24.37 -6.14 -10.22
N GLU A 68 24.17 -7.38 -9.80
CA GLU A 68 23.26 -7.75 -8.71
C GLU A 68 24.08 -8.31 -7.55
N ARG A 69 23.94 -7.69 -6.37
CA ARG A 69 24.67 -8.10 -5.16
C ARG A 69 23.88 -9.10 -4.33
N ASN A 70 22.56 -9.16 -4.51
CA ASN A 70 21.72 -10.10 -3.81
C ASN A 70 21.95 -11.51 -4.37
N SER A 71 22.59 -12.39 -3.60
CA SER A 71 22.92 -13.77 -4.03
C SER A 71 21.70 -14.61 -4.42
N LEU A 72 20.53 -14.30 -3.88
CA LEU A 72 19.28 -14.99 -4.23
C LEU A 72 18.81 -14.62 -5.64
N LEU A 73 18.98 -13.35 -6.02
CA LEU A 73 18.55 -12.83 -7.32
C LEU A 73 19.67 -12.85 -8.36
N ALA A 74 20.93 -12.77 -7.96
CA ALA A 74 22.06 -12.71 -8.87
C ALA A 74 22.18 -14.01 -9.69
N SER A 75 22.45 -13.82 -10.97
CA SER A 75 22.83 -14.87 -11.90
C SER A 75 24.12 -14.42 -12.57
N ASN A 76 25.22 -15.13 -12.29
CA ASN A 76 26.57 -14.73 -12.71
C ASN A 76 26.94 -13.29 -12.33
N GLY A 77 26.49 -12.84 -11.14
CA GLY A 77 26.76 -11.49 -10.62
C GLY A 77 25.94 -10.37 -11.26
N ARG A 78 24.94 -10.69 -12.11
CA ARG A 78 24.06 -9.72 -12.76
C ARG A 78 22.58 -10.09 -12.57
N PHE A 79 21.72 -9.14 -12.87
CA PHE A 79 20.27 -9.36 -12.96
C PHE A 79 19.90 -9.77 -14.40
N ASP A 80 19.45 -11.00 -14.59
CA ASP A 80 19.09 -11.57 -15.89
C ASP A 80 17.67 -12.16 -15.90
N ALA A 81 17.36 -12.97 -16.91
CA ALA A 81 16.08 -13.66 -17.02
C ALA A 81 15.81 -14.57 -15.80
N SER A 82 16.81 -15.29 -15.31
CA SER A 82 16.69 -16.17 -14.14
C SER A 82 16.36 -15.35 -12.89
N SER A 83 17.02 -14.20 -12.71
CA SER A 83 16.73 -13.23 -11.65
C SER A 83 15.27 -12.75 -11.72
N ALA A 84 14.81 -12.37 -12.91
CA ALA A 84 13.45 -11.92 -13.14
C ALA A 84 12.42 -13.02 -12.85
N TYR A 85 12.68 -14.26 -13.25
CA TYR A 85 11.81 -15.41 -12.94
C TYR A 85 11.73 -15.68 -11.44
N ARG A 86 12.85 -15.65 -10.72
CA ARG A 86 12.86 -15.81 -9.26
C ARG A 86 12.04 -14.73 -8.58
N LYS A 87 12.23 -13.47 -8.99
CA LYS A 87 11.47 -12.33 -8.46
C LYS A 87 9.97 -12.44 -8.76
N ALA A 88 9.61 -12.83 -9.98
CA ALA A 88 8.23 -13.07 -10.37
C ALA A 88 7.61 -14.22 -9.56
N GLY A 89 8.35 -15.30 -9.33
CA GLY A 89 7.93 -16.43 -8.49
C GLY A 89 7.67 -16.02 -7.05
N ILE A 90 8.56 -15.22 -6.44
CA ILE A 90 8.37 -14.68 -5.09
C ILE A 90 7.12 -13.80 -5.02
N PHE A 91 6.94 -12.90 -5.99
CA PHE A 91 5.75 -12.05 -6.08
C PHE A 91 4.46 -12.88 -6.21
N ALA A 92 4.44 -13.86 -7.12
CA ALA A 92 3.28 -14.72 -7.33
C ALA A 92 2.93 -15.55 -6.09
N GLY A 93 3.95 -16.11 -5.42
CA GLY A 93 3.78 -16.85 -4.17
C GLY A 93 3.22 -15.99 -3.04
N ALA A 94 3.78 -14.79 -2.84
CA ALA A 94 3.29 -13.85 -1.84
C ALA A 94 1.84 -13.42 -2.12
N SER A 95 1.53 -13.06 -3.37
CA SER A 95 0.18 -12.66 -3.78
C SER A 95 -0.84 -13.79 -3.60
N LEU A 96 -0.46 -15.03 -3.89
CA LEU A 96 -1.32 -16.19 -3.66
C LEU A 96 -1.62 -16.38 -2.16
N ILE A 97 -0.61 -16.25 -1.30
CA ILE A 97 -0.80 -16.33 0.16
C ILE A 97 -1.77 -15.24 0.63
N GLU A 98 -1.61 -13.99 0.16
CA GLU A 98 -2.54 -12.91 0.49
C GLU A 98 -3.99 -13.24 0.10
N VAL A 99 -4.19 -13.71 -1.13
CA VAL A 99 -5.52 -14.09 -1.62
C VAL A 99 -6.11 -15.21 -0.76
N LEU A 100 -5.34 -16.26 -0.45
CA LEU A 100 -5.81 -17.37 0.39
C LEU A 100 -6.13 -16.94 1.82
N VAL A 101 -5.30 -16.06 2.41
CA VAL A 101 -5.49 -15.54 3.76
C VAL A 101 -6.77 -14.69 3.82
N VAL A 102 -6.94 -13.76 2.88
CA VAL A 102 -8.13 -12.90 2.82
C VAL A 102 -9.38 -13.71 2.46
N TYR A 103 -9.27 -14.73 1.60
CA TYR A 103 -10.37 -15.61 1.25
C TYR A 103 -10.87 -16.41 2.45
N LYS A 104 -9.95 -17.06 3.18
CA LYS A 104 -10.27 -17.97 4.28
C LYS A 104 -10.68 -17.22 5.55
N TRP A 105 -10.03 -16.10 5.85
CA TRP A 105 -10.17 -15.40 7.13
C TRP A 105 -10.68 -13.96 7.05
N GLY A 106 -10.80 -13.37 5.86
CA GLY A 106 -11.17 -11.95 5.71
C GLY A 106 -12.52 -11.59 6.29
N LYS A 107 -13.50 -12.51 6.27
CA LYS A 107 -14.82 -12.30 6.91
C LYS A 107 -14.74 -12.19 8.44
N LYS A 108 -13.83 -12.94 9.07
CA LYS A 108 -13.62 -12.92 10.54
C LYS A 108 -12.68 -11.80 10.96
N HIS A 109 -11.74 -11.45 10.09
CA HIS A 109 -10.67 -10.50 10.35
C HIS A 109 -10.55 -9.51 9.17
N PRO A 110 -11.45 -8.52 9.08
CA PRO A 110 -11.48 -7.57 7.96
C PRO A 110 -10.23 -6.70 7.86
N TRP A 111 -9.49 -6.55 8.98
CA TRP A 111 -8.22 -5.85 9.02
C TRP A 111 -7.14 -6.53 8.15
N LEU A 112 -7.24 -7.84 7.87
CA LEU A 112 -6.31 -8.57 7.01
C LEU A 112 -6.26 -7.97 5.60
N ALA A 113 -7.44 -7.72 5.00
CA ALA A 113 -7.52 -7.11 3.68
C ALA A 113 -6.95 -5.68 3.67
N ARG A 114 -7.05 -4.94 4.79
CA ARG A 114 -6.40 -3.64 4.93
C ARG A 114 -4.88 -3.77 5.04
N ALA A 115 -4.39 -4.71 5.83
CA ALA A 115 -2.96 -4.96 6.01
C ALA A 115 -2.29 -5.37 4.68
N CYS A 116 -2.86 -6.32 3.94
CA CYS A 116 -2.34 -6.73 2.63
C CYS A 116 -2.28 -5.55 1.64
N ARG A 117 -3.31 -4.70 1.60
CA ARG A 117 -3.30 -3.50 0.74
C ARG A 117 -2.19 -2.54 1.09
N ILE A 118 -2.02 -2.24 2.38
CA ILE A 118 -0.95 -1.35 2.84
C ILE A 118 0.42 -1.95 2.49
N ALA A 119 0.61 -3.25 2.73
CA ALA A 119 1.84 -3.95 2.38
C ALA A 119 2.13 -3.87 0.88
N ASN A 120 1.16 -4.19 0.02
CA ASN A 120 1.32 -4.12 -1.43
C ASN A 120 1.68 -2.72 -1.94
N PHE A 121 0.97 -1.68 -1.48
CA PHE A 121 1.29 -0.31 -1.89
C PHE A 121 2.65 0.17 -1.37
N THR A 122 3.04 -0.27 -0.16
CA THR A 122 4.36 0.06 0.40
C THR A 122 5.47 -0.60 -0.42
N SER A 123 5.33 -1.89 -0.73
CA SER A 123 6.25 -2.62 -1.61
C SER A 123 6.30 -2.01 -3.00
N ALA A 124 5.15 -1.62 -3.57
CA ALA A 124 5.09 -0.95 -4.86
C ALA A 124 5.87 0.37 -4.85
N ALA A 125 5.69 1.21 -3.82
CA ALA A 125 6.42 2.46 -3.68
C ALA A 125 7.94 2.25 -3.57
N MET A 126 8.37 1.26 -2.78
CA MET A 126 9.79 0.92 -2.63
C MET A 126 10.40 0.44 -3.96
N LEU A 127 9.72 -0.48 -4.66
CA LEU A 127 10.19 -1.03 -5.92
C LEU A 127 10.18 0.02 -7.04
N ALA A 128 9.15 0.87 -7.12
CA ALA A 128 9.12 1.97 -8.06
C ALA A 128 10.28 2.96 -7.80
N SER A 129 10.56 3.27 -6.53
CA SER A 129 11.69 4.13 -6.15
C SER A 129 13.04 3.53 -6.54
N ALA A 130 13.23 2.23 -6.29
CA ALA A 130 14.41 1.49 -6.74
C ALA A 130 14.55 1.51 -8.26
N GLY A 131 13.43 1.30 -8.99
CA GLY A 131 13.41 1.35 -10.44
C GLY A 131 13.75 2.73 -11.00
N ILE A 132 13.26 3.82 -10.39
CA ILE A 132 13.62 5.19 -10.76
C ILE A 132 15.12 5.45 -10.52
N HIS A 133 15.64 5.03 -9.36
CA HIS A 133 17.07 5.11 -9.06
C HIS A 133 17.91 4.31 -10.07
N ASN A 134 17.41 3.16 -10.49
CA ASN A 134 18.07 2.38 -11.52
C ASN A 134 18.08 3.10 -12.86
N LEU A 135 16.93 3.62 -13.27
CA LEU A 135 16.77 4.36 -14.52
C LEU A 135 17.65 5.62 -14.57
N SER A 136 17.74 6.39 -13.48
CA SER A 136 18.57 7.61 -13.42
C SER A 136 20.07 7.31 -13.52
N ASN A 137 20.50 6.15 -13.03
CA ASN A 137 21.89 5.71 -13.10
C ASN A 137 22.21 4.91 -14.38
N ARG A 138 21.29 4.86 -15.35
CA ARG A 138 21.43 4.10 -16.60
C ARG A 138 22.24 4.93 -17.60
N ARG A 139 23.56 4.85 -17.44
CA ARG A 139 24.54 5.29 -18.44
C ARG A 139 24.95 4.12 -19.30
#